data_AF-A0A7J5VAX1-F1
#
_entry.id   AF-A0A7J5VAX1-F1
#
_cell.length_a   1.000
_cell.length_b   1.000
_cell.length_c   1.000
_cell.angle_alpha   90.00
_cell.angle_beta   90.00
_cell.angle_gamma   90.00
#
_symmetry.space_group_name_H-M   'P 1'
#
loop_
_entity.id
_entity.type
_entity.pdbx_description
1 polymer ?
#
loop_
_entity_poly.entity_id
_entity_poly.type
_entity_poly.pdbx_seq_one_letter_code
_entity_poly.pdbx_strand_id
1 'polypeptide(L)'
;MQRKHFRIRMKDGRGFTLIEIIVSLIVASILGVMLVSFMGSTVVQSANPVLLAQNGAYLNQIVENMGADYKYLMATSATPLTTFIANVGAEGTSQTRYADGSHPYTVVDNHRISFPSGSPVTEQTDNAGKILKVTIQYRTLSVTALFTE
;
A
#
# COMPACT_ATOMS: atom_id res chain seq x y z
N MET A 1 -63.53 -38.01 -44.20
CA MET A 1 -63.66 -37.28 -42.92
C MET A 1 -63.05 -38.15 -41.82
N GLN A 2 -61.79 -37.91 -41.41
CA GLN A 2 -61.12 -38.69 -40.35
C GLN A 2 -60.74 -37.74 -39.20
N ARG A 3 -61.29 -37.97 -38.00
CA ARG A 3 -60.91 -37.25 -36.78
C ARG A 3 -59.70 -37.95 -36.15
N LYS A 4 -58.53 -37.31 -36.18
CA LYS A 4 -57.36 -37.71 -35.38
C LYS A 4 -57.62 -37.34 -33.91
N HIS A 5 -57.70 -38.34 -33.04
CA HIS A 5 -57.70 -38.13 -31.59
C HIS A 5 -56.29 -37.74 -31.13
N PHE A 6 -56.11 -36.48 -30.74
CA PHE A 6 -54.92 -36.01 -30.05
C PHE A 6 -55.03 -36.40 -28.57
N ARG A 7 -54.27 -37.41 -28.14
CA ARG A 7 -54.15 -37.77 -26.72
C ARG A 7 -53.01 -36.95 -26.11
N ILE A 8 -53.34 -35.99 -25.26
CA ILE A 8 -52.37 -35.30 -24.40
C ILE A 8 -51.91 -36.29 -23.34
N ARG A 9 -50.64 -36.71 -23.42
CA ARG A 9 -50.01 -37.55 -22.41
C ARG A 9 -49.71 -36.66 -21.19
N MET A 10 -50.53 -36.75 -20.15
CA MET A 10 -50.24 -36.09 -18.87
C MET A 10 -48.94 -36.67 -18.31
N LYS A 11 -48.01 -35.77 -17.98
CA LYS A 11 -46.68 -36.09 -17.44
C LYS A 11 -46.86 -36.59 -16.00
N ASP A 12 -46.26 -37.72 -15.65
CA ASP A 12 -46.39 -38.34 -14.31
C ASP A 12 -46.14 -37.34 -13.18
N GLY A 13 -47.11 -37.20 -12.27
CA GLY A 13 -47.03 -36.39 -11.05
C GLY A 13 -46.18 -37.06 -9.96
N ARG A 14 -44.90 -37.32 -10.24
CA ARG A 14 -43.95 -37.80 -9.23
C ARG A 14 -43.48 -36.59 -8.42
N GLY A 15 -43.93 -36.51 -7.17
CA GLY A 15 -43.47 -35.50 -6.22
C GLY A 15 -41.97 -35.68 -5.90
N PHE A 16 -41.38 -34.64 -5.30
CA PHE A 16 -40.02 -34.70 -4.79
C PHE A 16 -39.89 -35.79 -3.73
N THR A 17 -38.84 -36.61 -3.83
CA THR A 17 -38.52 -37.58 -2.78
C THR A 17 -37.88 -36.87 -1.59
N LEU A 18 -38.06 -37.41 -0.39
CA LEU A 18 -37.45 -36.86 0.83
C LEU A 18 -35.92 -36.78 0.72
N ILE A 19 -35.30 -37.78 0.09
CA ILE A 19 -33.85 -37.81 -0.12
C ILE A 19 -33.38 -36.74 -1.10
N GLU A 20 -34.14 -36.44 -2.16
CA GLU A 20 -33.78 -35.40 -3.14
C GLU A 20 -33.78 -34.01 -2.51
N ILE A 21 -34.76 -33.72 -1.65
CA ILE A 21 -34.82 -32.45 -0.92
C ILE A 21 -33.61 -32.32 0.01
N ILE A 22 -33.28 -33.36 0.78
CA ILE A 22 -32.12 -33.34 1.69
C ILE A 22 -30.82 -33.12 0.92
N VAL A 23 -30.61 -33.86 -0.18
CA VAL A 23 -29.41 -33.72 -1.00
C VAL A 23 -29.32 -32.33 -1.63
N SER A 24 -30.42 -31.79 -2.14
CA SER A 24 -30.44 -30.43 -2.73
C SER A 24 -30.10 -29.34 -1.71
N LEU A 25 -30.56 -29.46 -0.46
CA LEU A 25 -30.24 -28.51 0.61
C LEU A 25 -28.77 -28.62 1.06
N ILE A 26 -28.22 -29.82 1.08
CA ILE A 26 -26.79 -30.02 1.37
C ILE A 26 -25.94 -29.39 0.26
N VAL A 27 -26.28 -29.62 -1.00
CA VAL A 27 -25.53 -29.02 -2.13
C VAL A 27 -25.67 -27.49 -2.11
N ALA A 28 -26.88 -26.97 -1.90
CA ALA A 28 -27.13 -25.53 -1.82
C ALA A 28 -26.37 -24.87 -0.66
N SER A 29 -26.27 -25.52 0.50
CA SER A 29 -25.53 -24.98 1.64
C SER A 29 -24.02 -24.97 1.40
N ILE A 30 -23.45 -26.03 0.82
CA ILE A 30 -22.03 -26.08 0.44
C ILE A 30 -21.70 -24.96 -0.56
N LEU A 31 -22.49 -24.83 -1.62
CA LEU A 31 -22.30 -23.79 -2.63
C LEU A 31 -22.50 -22.38 -2.06
N GLY A 32 -23.47 -22.21 -1.16
CA GLY A 32 -23.71 -20.94 -0.46
C GLY A 32 -22.53 -20.51 0.41
N VAL A 33 -21.94 -21.44 1.17
CA VAL A 33 -20.75 -21.17 1.99
C VAL A 33 -19.54 -20.82 1.11
N MET A 34 -19.35 -21.53 0.00
CA MET A 34 -18.28 -21.20 -0.96
C MET A 34 -18.47 -19.79 -1.52
N LEU A 35 -19.69 -19.43 -1.96
CA LEU A 35 -20.00 -18.11 -2.49
C LEU A 35 -19.69 -16.98 -1.49
N VAL A 36 -20.15 -17.13 -0.24
CA VAL A 36 -19.88 -16.14 0.83
C VAL A 36 -18.39 -16.03 1.12
N SER A 37 -17.66 -17.16 1.13
CA SER A 37 -16.21 -17.19 1.37
C SER A 37 -15.42 -16.47 0.26
N PHE A 38 -15.82 -16.67 -1.00
CA PHE A 38 -15.19 -15.99 -2.15
C PHE A 38 -15.51 -14.48 -2.18
N MET A 39 -16.77 -14.08 -1.93
CA MET A 39 -17.14 -12.66 -1.93
C MET A 39 -16.55 -11.91 -0.74
N GLY A 40 -16.53 -12.51 0.45
CA GLY A 40 -16.00 -11.87 1.66
C GLY A 40 -14.49 -11.57 1.58
N SER A 41 -13.71 -12.46 0.95
CA SER A 41 -12.26 -12.28 0.81
C SER A 41 -11.89 -11.29 -0.30
N THR A 42 -12.56 -11.36 -1.45
CA THR A 42 -12.24 -10.52 -2.62
C THR A 42 -12.68 -9.07 -2.46
N VAL A 43 -13.85 -8.80 -1.86
CA VAL A 43 -14.34 -7.43 -1.67
C VAL A 43 -13.51 -6.67 -0.62
N VAL A 44 -13.08 -7.33 0.45
CA VAL A 44 -12.29 -6.69 1.53
C VAL A 44 -10.85 -6.40 1.09
N GLN A 45 -10.26 -7.24 0.23
CA GLN A 45 -8.88 -7.03 -0.23
C GLN A 45 -8.75 -6.06 -1.41
N SER A 46 -9.83 -5.73 -2.14
CA SER A 46 -9.78 -4.91 -3.37
C SER A 46 -9.43 -3.44 -3.13
N ALA A 47 -9.76 -2.86 -1.98
CA ALA A 47 -9.46 -1.46 -1.68
C ALA A 47 -8.00 -1.23 -1.26
N ASN A 48 -7.36 -2.25 -0.69
CA ASN A 48 -6.00 -2.16 -0.17
C ASN A 48 -4.94 -1.82 -1.24
N PRO A 49 -4.91 -2.46 -2.44
CA PRO A 49 -3.90 -2.12 -3.45
C PRO A 49 -4.05 -0.69 -3.99
N VAL A 50 -5.29 -0.20 -4.13
CA VAL A 50 -5.53 1.17 -4.60
C VAL A 50 -5.03 2.18 -3.55
N LEU A 51 -5.34 1.97 -2.28
CA LEU A 51 -4.87 2.83 -1.19
C LEU A 51 -3.35 2.80 -1.06
N LEU A 52 -2.72 1.63 -1.18
CA LEU A 52 -1.25 1.52 -1.15
C LEU A 52 -0.61 2.23 -2.35
N ALA A 53 -1.18 2.10 -3.55
CA ALA A 53 -0.68 2.80 -4.74
C ALA A 53 -0.80 4.32 -4.58
N GLN A 54 -1.95 4.82 -4.08
CA GLN A 54 -2.15 6.24 -3.81
C GLN A 54 -1.17 6.77 -2.75
N ASN A 55 -1.04 6.06 -1.62
CA ASN A 55 -0.11 6.43 -0.55
C ASN A 55 1.35 6.41 -1.04
N GLY A 56 1.72 5.44 -1.87
CA GLY A 56 3.05 5.32 -2.44
C GLY A 56 3.37 6.42 -3.44
N ALA A 57 2.42 6.76 -4.32
CA ALA A 57 2.57 7.90 -5.24
C ALA A 57 2.76 9.22 -4.47
N TYR A 58 1.99 9.42 -3.42
CA TYR A 58 2.09 10.60 -2.58
C TYR A 58 3.43 10.67 -1.82
N LEU A 59 3.89 9.54 -1.28
CA LEU A 59 5.20 9.43 -0.64
C LEU A 59 6.34 9.75 -1.63
N ASN A 60 6.26 9.24 -2.86
CA ASN A 60 7.23 9.55 -3.91
C ASN A 60 7.25 11.04 -4.26
N GLN A 61 6.09 11.67 -4.38
CA GLN A 61 5.99 13.11 -4.62
C GLN A 61 6.72 13.92 -3.53
N ILE A 62 6.61 13.53 -2.26
CA ILE A 62 7.33 14.17 -1.15
C ILE A 62 8.84 14.04 -1.34
N VAL A 63 9.33 12.84 -1.69
CA VAL A 63 10.76 12.59 -1.93
C VAL A 63 11.27 13.36 -3.15
N GLU A 64 10.47 13.50 -4.20
CA GLU A 64 10.80 14.33 -5.37
C GLU A 64 10.93 15.81 -5.00
N ASN A 65 9.99 16.34 -4.19
CA ASN A 65 10.08 17.71 -3.68
C ASN A 65 11.34 17.92 -2.81
N MET A 66 11.67 16.96 -1.96
CA MET A 66 12.91 16.97 -1.17
C MET A 66 14.14 16.96 -2.08
N GLY A 67 14.17 16.11 -3.11
CA GLY A 67 15.26 16.06 -4.07
C GLY A 67 15.40 17.35 -4.89
N ALA A 68 14.30 18.03 -5.18
CA ALA A 68 14.30 19.33 -5.85
C ALA A 68 14.89 20.43 -4.94
N ASP A 69 14.46 20.51 -3.68
CA ASP A 69 15.01 21.46 -2.70
C ASP A 69 16.50 21.19 -2.45
N TYR A 70 16.89 19.93 -2.33
CA TYR A 70 18.28 19.54 -2.21
C TYR A 70 19.13 20.05 -3.38
N LYS A 71 18.70 19.80 -4.62
CA LYS A 71 19.39 20.28 -5.83
C LYS A 71 19.46 21.80 -5.89
N TYR A 72 18.39 22.48 -5.47
CA TYR A 72 18.37 23.94 -5.38
C TYR A 72 19.41 24.45 -4.37
N LEU A 73 19.40 23.89 -3.15
CA LEU A 73 20.34 24.26 -2.09
C LEU A 73 21.80 23.98 -2.49
N MET A 74 22.07 22.87 -3.17
CA MET A 74 23.40 22.56 -3.73
C MET A 74 23.93 23.65 -4.67
N ALA A 75 23.04 24.34 -5.40
CA ALA A 75 23.43 25.39 -6.33
C ALA A 75 23.51 26.78 -5.67
N THR A 76 22.76 27.04 -4.60
CA THR A 76 22.58 28.40 -4.06
C THR A 76 23.11 28.61 -2.65
N SER A 77 23.24 27.56 -1.85
CA SER A 77 23.63 27.66 -0.43
C SER A 77 25.11 27.34 -0.23
N ALA A 78 25.77 28.07 0.67
CA ALA A 78 27.13 27.75 1.11
C ALA A 78 27.18 26.54 2.06
N THR A 79 26.06 26.20 2.71
CA THR A 79 25.93 25.06 3.64
C THR A 79 24.68 24.22 3.30
N PRO A 80 24.67 23.60 2.12
CA PRO A 80 23.47 23.02 1.52
C PRO A 80 22.89 21.87 2.33
N LEU A 81 23.71 20.91 2.76
CA LEU A 81 23.24 19.78 3.59
C LEU A 81 22.69 20.23 4.94
N THR A 82 23.35 21.19 5.60
CA THR A 82 22.88 21.69 6.92
C THR A 82 21.54 22.40 6.80
N THR A 83 21.36 23.19 5.74
CA THR A 83 20.09 23.86 5.45
C THR A 83 18.99 22.84 5.14
N PHE A 84 19.32 21.83 4.34
CA PHE A 84 18.39 20.78 3.96
C PHE A 84 17.93 19.94 5.17
N ILE A 85 18.84 19.56 6.07
CA ILE A 85 18.50 18.87 7.34
C ILE A 85 17.47 19.67 8.14
N ALA A 86 17.68 20.98 8.26
CA ALA A 86 16.74 21.86 8.96
C ALA A 86 15.38 21.95 8.26
N ASN A 87 15.36 21.96 6.92
CA ASN A 87 14.12 21.97 6.13
C ASN A 87 13.33 20.64 6.25
N VAL A 88 14.02 19.49 6.31
CA VAL A 88 13.39 18.17 6.49
C VAL A 88 12.71 18.06 7.85
N GLY A 89 13.33 18.60 8.90
CA GLY A 89 12.81 18.62 10.26
C GLY A 89 13.45 17.56 11.16
N ALA A 90 13.14 17.60 12.46
CA ALA A 90 13.74 16.69 13.44
C ALA A 90 13.18 15.26 13.33
N GLU A 91 14.01 14.27 13.64
CA GLU A 91 13.58 12.87 13.72
C GLU A 91 12.45 12.67 14.73
N GLY A 92 11.52 11.77 14.42
CA GLY A 92 10.32 11.50 15.21
C GLY A 92 9.23 12.56 15.11
N THR A 93 9.42 13.62 14.31
CA THR A 93 8.42 14.69 14.16
C THR A 93 7.62 14.57 12.87
N SER A 94 6.39 15.08 12.91
CA SER A 94 5.52 15.20 11.74
C SER A 94 5.75 16.54 11.05
N GLN A 95 5.83 16.52 9.72
CA GLN A 95 6.26 17.63 8.90
C GLN A 95 5.35 17.77 7.68
N THR A 96 5.18 19.01 7.22
CA THR A 96 4.33 19.36 6.07
C THR A 96 5.07 20.12 4.98
N ARG A 97 6.35 20.48 5.18
CA ARG A 97 7.08 21.37 4.25
C ARG A 97 7.09 20.87 2.80
N TYR A 98 7.31 19.57 2.61
CA TYR A 98 7.38 18.94 1.29
C TYR A 98 6.10 18.19 0.91
N ALA A 99 5.04 18.35 1.72
CA ALA A 99 3.78 17.69 1.59
C ALA A 99 2.64 18.72 1.49
N ASP A 100 1.47 18.25 1.09
CA ASP A 100 0.21 18.95 1.34
C ASP A 100 -0.13 18.94 2.85
N GLY A 101 -0.70 20.04 3.35
CA GLY A 101 -1.00 20.25 4.77
C GLY A 101 -1.99 19.24 5.34
N SER A 102 -2.80 18.60 4.50
CA SER A 102 -3.75 17.55 4.93
C SER A 102 -3.12 16.16 5.05
N HIS A 103 -1.87 16.00 4.62
CA HIS A 103 -1.21 14.72 4.47
C HIS A 103 0.26 14.82 4.91
N PRO A 104 0.51 15.05 6.21
CA PRO A 104 1.87 15.21 6.72
C PRO A 104 2.65 13.89 6.64
N TYR A 105 3.97 13.98 6.56
CA TYR A 105 4.89 12.84 6.68
C TYR A 105 5.60 12.87 8.03
N THR A 106 6.09 11.73 8.48
CA THR A 106 6.93 11.62 9.68
C THR A 106 8.37 11.41 9.28
N VAL A 107 9.29 12.15 9.90
CA VAL A 107 10.74 11.92 9.73
C VAL A 107 11.16 10.78 10.65
N VAL A 108 11.73 9.73 10.10
CA VAL A 108 12.23 8.57 10.85
C VAL A 108 13.74 8.69 11.06
N ASP A 109 14.48 8.97 10.00
CA ASP A 109 15.91 9.27 10.04
C ASP A 109 16.15 10.61 9.32
N ASN A 110 17.01 11.46 9.87
CA ASN A 110 17.51 12.67 9.25
C ASN A 110 18.85 13.04 9.90
N HIS A 111 19.85 12.19 9.68
CA HIS A 111 21.19 12.37 10.23
C HIS A 111 22.26 11.96 9.23
N ARG A 112 23.45 12.52 9.43
CA ARG A 112 24.61 12.20 8.60
C ARG A 112 25.22 10.88 9.04
N ILE A 113 25.69 10.11 8.07
CA ILE A 113 26.28 8.79 8.26
C ILE A 113 27.66 8.69 7.61
N SER A 114 28.48 7.79 8.13
CA SER A 114 29.72 7.36 7.49
C SER A 114 29.97 5.86 7.67
N PHE A 115 30.85 5.33 6.82
CA PHE A 115 31.29 3.94 6.83
C PHE A 115 32.77 3.91 7.22
N PRO A 116 33.10 3.73 8.51
CA PRO A 116 34.47 3.73 8.97
C PRO A 116 35.24 2.51 8.45
N SER A 117 36.57 2.62 8.42
CA SER A 117 37.44 1.48 8.12
C SER A 117 37.39 0.46 9.27
N GLY A 118 37.13 -0.81 8.95
CA GLY A 118 37.07 -1.90 9.92
C GLY A 118 36.46 -3.18 9.34
N SER A 119 36.45 -4.26 10.10
CA SER A 119 35.74 -5.50 9.75
C SER A 119 35.02 -6.06 10.98
N PRO A 120 33.67 -6.16 10.96
CA PRO A 120 32.77 -5.73 9.91
C PRO A 120 32.62 -4.20 9.85
N VAL A 121 32.43 -3.65 8.65
CA VAL A 121 32.03 -2.24 8.47
C VAL A 121 30.57 -2.10 8.87
N THR A 122 30.27 -1.15 9.76
CA THR A 122 28.90 -0.83 10.17
C THR A 122 28.64 0.66 9.97
N GLU A 123 27.41 1.03 9.59
CA GLU A 123 26.98 2.42 9.51
C GLU A 123 27.09 3.08 10.89
N GLN A 124 27.68 4.28 10.94
CA GLN A 124 27.78 5.09 12.15
C GLN A 124 27.22 6.48 11.90
N THR A 125 26.56 7.06 12.91
CA THR A 125 26.19 8.47 12.88
C THR A 125 27.45 9.33 12.91
N ASP A 126 27.56 10.27 11.98
CA ASP A 126 28.73 11.11 11.81
C ASP A 126 28.32 12.53 11.41
N ASN A 127 28.36 13.47 12.36
CA ASN A 127 27.98 14.86 12.11
C ASN A 127 28.86 15.57 11.06
N ALA A 128 30.07 15.07 10.80
CA ALA A 128 30.95 15.58 9.75
C ALA A 128 30.84 14.77 8.44
N GLY A 129 30.05 13.68 8.46
CA GLY A 129 29.81 12.80 7.33
C GLY A 129 29.30 13.56 6.10
N LYS A 130 29.68 13.06 4.92
CA LYS A 130 29.29 13.61 3.61
C LYS A 130 28.02 13.00 3.05
N ILE A 131 27.52 11.97 3.71
CA ILE A 131 26.29 11.27 3.34
C ILE A 131 25.24 11.61 4.38
N LEU A 132 24.11 12.14 3.94
CA LEU A 132 22.93 12.36 4.74
C LEU A 132 21.91 11.28 4.43
N LYS A 133 21.47 10.57 5.47
CA LYS A 133 20.39 9.60 5.41
C LYS A 133 19.10 10.27 5.81
N VAL A 134 18.12 10.24 4.93
CA VAL A 134 16.76 10.71 5.21
C VAL A 134 15.79 9.56 5.00
N THR A 135 15.12 9.15 6.07
CA THR A 135 14.00 8.21 6.00
C THR A 135 12.74 8.94 6.39
N ILE A 136 11.73 8.89 5.53
CA ILE A 136 10.41 9.43 5.82
C ILE A 136 9.35 8.35 5.74
N GLN A 137 8.31 8.52 6.52
CA GLN A 137 7.17 7.62 6.59
C GLN A 137 5.89 8.39 6.30
N TYR A 138 5.07 7.81 5.42
CA TYR A 138 3.71 8.25 5.19
C TYR A 138 2.76 7.06 5.39
N ARG A 139 1.87 7.16 6.38
CA ARG A 139 0.99 6.06 6.83
C ARG A 139 1.82 4.81 7.17
N THR A 140 1.72 3.76 6.36
CA THR A 140 2.41 2.47 6.56
C THR A 140 3.61 2.27 5.63
N LEU A 141 3.90 3.25 4.78
CA LEU A 141 4.99 3.18 3.80
C LEU A 141 6.13 4.08 4.26
N SER A 142 7.36 3.60 4.09
CA SER A 142 8.57 4.38 4.32
C SER A 142 9.48 4.35 3.10
N VAL A 143 10.22 5.42 2.91
CA VAL A 143 11.27 5.53 1.88
C VAL A 143 12.50 6.14 2.52
N THR A 144 13.65 5.55 2.24
CA THR A 144 14.97 6.07 2.60
C THR A 144 15.66 6.59 1.35
N ALA A 145 16.16 7.81 1.42
CA ALA A 145 16.98 8.44 0.40
C ALA A 145 18.32 8.88 1.00
N LEU A 146 19.38 8.79 0.19
CA LEU A 146 20.72 9.25 0.55
C LEU A 146 21.06 10.50 -0.27
N PHE A 147 21.55 11.53 0.41
CA PHE A 147 21.98 12.79 -0.17
C PHE A 147 23.45 13.03 0.14
N THR A 148 24.23 13.52 -0.83
CA THR A 148 25.68 13.61 -0.70
C THR A 148 26.25 14.91 -1.22
N GLU A 149 27.13 15.53 -0.44
CA GLU A 149 27.93 16.70 -0.85
C GLU A 149 29.28 16.28 -1.47
#